data_AF-A0A9P9CKM9-F1
#
_entry.id   AF-A0A9P9CKM9-F1
#
_cell.length_a   1.000
_cell.length_b   1.000
_cell.length_c   1.000
_cell.angle_alpha   90.00
_cell.angle_beta   90.00
_cell.angle_gamma   90.00
#
_symmetry.space_group_name_H-M   'P 1'
#
loop_
_entity.id
_entity.type
_entity.pdbx_description
1 polymer ?
#
loop_
_entity_poly.entity_id
_entity_poly.type
_entity_poly.pdbx_seq_one_letter_code
_entity_poly.pdbx_strand_id
1 'polypeptide(L)'
;MGLGSHTRDVEGHDTNLASRYIAILLVAGQQFEVPRSRLEKFCPSLASSLDQSPRIIELDHNIDDWTSFLWYTELDPEAILEVKKSSDSEAKCRRLVGAAVINFLYENDEDARWLLNWAYEMLETDARTWTPGADLLVALTRAVPDMHDGPDEYGVTLHGRSRDIWCDALADPTTDPIALVAALDDSPLLLALAYFYTLRLSDDIIAGDSRLTGLDRRRLMLGMWSLREEGILRSAPWPEPCRRSPQPYIRQGDIYLVDRWGRCHLKKYYPPRPWQPRVDPRVGDGFSNDYNLWARFSTGPWSLED
;
A
#
# COMPACT_ATOMS: atom_id res chain seq x y z
N MET A 1 17.02 -38.16 -33.24
CA MET A 1 18.11 -38.41 -32.29
C MET A 1 17.47 -38.57 -30.93
N GLY A 2 17.66 -39.73 -30.32
CA GLY A 2 16.84 -40.21 -29.19
C GLY A 2 17.21 -39.59 -27.86
N LEU A 3 16.18 -39.35 -27.04
CA LEU A 3 16.29 -39.25 -25.59
C LEU A 3 15.73 -40.56 -25.03
N GLY A 4 16.61 -41.33 -24.38
CA GLY A 4 16.31 -42.64 -23.84
C GLY A 4 15.38 -42.55 -22.63
N SER A 5 14.36 -43.40 -22.63
CA SER A 5 13.55 -43.69 -21.46
C SER A 5 14.37 -44.55 -20.50
N HIS A 6 14.71 -44.00 -19.33
CA HIS A 6 15.07 -44.79 -18.16
C HIS A 6 13.89 -44.82 -17.21
N THR A 7 13.04 -45.83 -17.39
CA THR A 7 12.22 -46.40 -16.33
C THR A 7 13.15 -47.06 -15.32
N ARG A 8 13.36 -46.39 -14.18
CA ARG A 8 13.83 -47.03 -12.95
C ARG A 8 12.59 -47.39 -12.15
N ASP A 9 12.32 -48.69 -12.07
CA ASP A 9 11.51 -49.26 -11.00
C ASP A 9 12.21 -48.93 -9.68
N VAL A 10 11.57 -48.12 -8.84
CA VAL A 10 11.96 -47.93 -7.45
C VAL A 10 10.91 -48.63 -6.61
N GLU A 11 11.39 -49.67 -5.94
CA GLU A 11 10.71 -50.48 -4.96
C GLU A 11 9.99 -49.62 -3.91
N GLY A 12 8.77 -50.02 -3.57
CA GLY A 12 7.97 -49.42 -2.52
C GLY A 12 8.60 -49.62 -1.14
N HIS A 13 9.37 -48.64 -0.69
CA HIS A 13 9.69 -48.41 0.71
C HIS A 13 9.71 -46.88 0.97
N ASP A 14 8.92 -46.45 1.96
CA ASP A 14 8.88 -45.10 2.56
C ASP A 14 8.31 -43.90 1.78
N THR A 15 7.11 -44.03 1.22
CA THR A 15 6.26 -42.85 0.89
C THR A 15 5.79 -42.07 2.13
N ASN A 16 6.01 -42.58 3.35
CA ASN A 16 5.56 -41.95 4.60
C ASN A 16 6.55 -40.93 5.18
N LEU A 17 7.84 -40.98 4.83
CA LEU A 17 8.84 -40.03 5.33
C LEU A 17 8.79 -38.68 4.60
N ALA A 18 8.57 -38.67 3.28
CA ALA A 18 8.38 -37.44 2.51
C ALA A 18 7.19 -36.60 3.02
N SER A 19 6.12 -37.27 3.48
CA SER A 19 4.94 -36.63 4.07
C SER A 19 5.17 -35.90 5.40
N ARG A 20 6.35 -36.07 6.03
CA ARG A 20 6.74 -35.32 7.24
C ARG A 20 7.45 -34.00 6.91
N TYR A 21 7.86 -33.80 5.66
CA TYR A 21 8.63 -32.63 5.23
C TYR A 21 7.80 -31.62 4.44
N ILE A 22 6.52 -31.91 4.17
CA ILE A 22 5.62 -31.04 3.42
C ILE A 22 4.42 -30.70 4.30
N ALA A 23 4.18 -29.40 4.50
CA ALA A 23 2.99 -28.87 5.15
C ALA A 23 1.90 -28.63 4.10
N ILE A 24 0.66 -28.96 4.46
CA ILE A 24 -0.51 -28.65 3.64
C ILE A 24 -1.19 -27.42 4.25
N LEU A 25 -1.24 -26.33 3.49
CA LEU A 25 -1.84 -25.08 3.91
C LEU A 25 -3.07 -24.80 3.04
N LEU A 26 -4.21 -24.49 3.67
CA LEU A 26 -5.42 -24.04 2.99
C LEU A 26 -5.51 -22.53 3.09
N VAL A 27 -5.40 -21.82 1.98
CA VAL A 27 -5.49 -20.35 1.92
C VAL A 27 -6.70 -20.00 1.06
N ALA A 28 -7.70 -19.34 1.64
CA ALA A 28 -8.97 -19.03 0.96
C ALA A 28 -9.60 -20.26 0.25
N GLY A 29 -9.51 -21.44 0.89
CA GLY A 29 -10.01 -22.71 0.34
C GLY A 29 -9.11 -23.39 -0.70
N GLN A 30 -8.00 -22.79 -1.10
CA GLN A 30 -7.02 -23.40 -2.01
C GLN A 30 -5.89 -24.09 -1.25
N GLN A 31 -5.52 -25.29 -1.69
CA GLN A 31 -4.46 -26.09 -1.08
C GLN A 31 -3.07 -25.73 -1.64
N PHE A 32 -2.11 -25.53 -0.74
CA PHE A 32 -0.71 -25.31 -1.03
C PHE A 32 0.15 -26.34 -0.30
N GLU A 33 1.07 -26.96 -1.02
CA GLU A 33 2.07 -27.87 -0.47
C GLU A 33 3.38 -27.12 -0.31
N VAL A 34 3.82 -26.91 0.93
CA VAL A 34 5.01 -26.10 1.24
C VAL A 34 6.02 -26.93 2.02
N PRO A 35 7.29 -27.00 1.58
CA PRO A 35 8.33 -27.66 2.36
C PRO A 35 8.46 -27.04 3.74
N ARG A 36 8.47 -27.87 4.78
CA ARG A 36 8.58 -27.42 6.17
C ARG A 36 9.83 -26.60 6.42
N SER A 37 10.97 -27.00 5.85
CA SER A 37 12.23 -26.26 5.96
C SER A 37 12.14 -24.82 5.44
N ARG A 38 11.24 -24.57 4.47
CA ARG A 38 10.96 -23.23 3.96
C ARG A 38 10.15 -22.43 4.98
N LEU A 39 9.14 -23.03 5.59
CA LEU A 39 8.38 -22.41 6.67
C LEU A 39 9.25 -22.12 7.88
N GLU A 40 10.15 -23.03 8.27
CA GLU A 40 11.08 -22.82 9.37
C GLU A 40 12.02 -21.64 9.13
N LYS A 41 12.41 -21.42 7.87
CA LYS A 41 13.27 -20.31 7.49
C LYS A 41 12.54 -18.95 7.50
N PHE A 42 11.34 -18.89 6.92
CA PHE A 42 10.66 -17.61 6.63
C PHE A 42 9.47 -17.31 7.54
N CYS A 43 8.89 -18.32 8.19
CA CYS A 43 7.76 -18.19 9.13
C CYS A 43 7.92 -19.16 10.31
N PRO A 44 8.93 -18.97 11.19
CA PRO A 44 9.22 -19.92 12.28
C PRO A 44 8.01 -20.16 13.20
N SER A 45 7.17 -19.15 13.41
CA SER A 45 5.93 -19.23 14.18
C SER A 45 4.92 -20.21 13.57
N LEU A 46 4.72 -20.15 12.25
CA LEU A 46 3.87 -21.09 11.50
C LEU A 46 4.48 -22.50 11.47
N ALA A 47 5.80 -22.62 11.34
CA ALA A 47 6.46 -23.91 11.40
C ALA A 47 6.27 -24.59 12.77
N SER A 48 6.30 -23.80 13.86
CA SER A 48 6.13 -24.30 15.22
C SER A 48 4.69 -24.75 15.50
N SER A 49 3.68 -24.14 14.87
CA SER A 49 2.27 -24.55 15.04
C SER A 49 1.95 -25.88 14.36
N LEU A 50 2.67 -26.21 13.29
CA LEU A 50 2.59 -27.51 12.59
C LEU A 50 3.02 -28.70 13.47
N ASP A 51 3.81 -28.48 14.53
CA ASP A 51 4.17 -29.54 15.48
C ASP A 51 3.03 -29.94 16.41
N GLN A 52 2.02 -29.07 16.55
CA GLN A 52 0.96 -29.20 17.55
C GLN A 52 -0.42 -29.50 16.94
N SER A 53 -0.58 -29.32 15.62
CA SER A 53 -1.87 -29.29 14.91
C SER A 53 -1.96 -30.34 13.79
N PRO A 54 -3.18 -30.64 13.28
CA PRO A 54 -3.35 -31.54 12.13
C PRO A 54 -2.51 -31.10 10.92
N ARG A 55 -2.23 -32.06 10.01
CA ARG A 55 -1.43 -31.85 8.78
C ARG A 55 -1.91 -30.71 7.86
N ILE A 56 -3.12 -30.19 8.08
CA ILE A 56 -3.75 -29.15 7.29
C ILE A 56 -4.00 -27.94 8.18
N ILE A 57 -3.39 -26.80 7.85
CA ILE A 57 -3.63 -25.51 8.52
C ILE A 57 -4.42 -24.61 7.58
N GLU A 58 -5.54 -24.09 8.04
CA GLU A 58 -6.29 -23.06 7.34
C GLU A 58 -5.77 -21.68 7.72
N LEU A 59 -5.49 -20.86 6.71
CA LEU A 59 -4.92 -19.53 6.82
C LEU A 59 -5.89 -18.53 6.21
N ASP A 60 -6.25 -17.52 6.98
CA ASP A 60 -7.09 -16.40 6.55
C ASP A 60 -6.26 -15.33 5.84
N HIS A 61 -5.56 -15.74 4.78
CA HIS A 61 -4.72 -14.84 3.98
C HIS A 61 -5.35 -14.58 2.62
N ASN A 62 -5.11 -13.38 2.10
CA ASN A 62 -5.37 -13.10 0.69
C ASN A 62 -4.48 -14.01 -0.19
N ILE A 63 -5.11 -14.69 -1.15
CA ILE A 63 -4.43 -15.70 -1.96
C ILE A 63 -3.32 -15.14 -2.86
N ASP A 64 -3.48 -13.90 -3.35
CA ASP A 64 -2.49 -13.26 -4.22
C ASP A 64 -1.25 -12.84 -3.43
N ASP A 65 -1.45 -12.34 -2.21
CA ASP A 65 -0.35 -11.98 -1.32
C ASP A 65 0.41 -13.25 -0.86
N TRP A 66 -0.31 -14.33 -0.54
CA TRP A 66 0.28 -15.62 -0.22
C TRP A 66 1.08 -16.21 -1.38
N THR A 67 0.53 -16.16 -2.60
CA THR A 67 1.24 -16.63 -3.80
C THR A 67 2.50 -15.81 -4.06
N SER A 68 2.43 -14.50 -3.82
CA SER A 68 3.58 -13.60 -3.94
C SER A 68 4.66 -13.91 -2.89
N PHE A 69 4.26 -14.23 -1.67
CA PHE A 69 5.16 -14.70 -0.62
C PHE A 69 5.86 -16.02 -1.00
N LEU A 70 5.10 -17.02 -1.47
CA LEU A 70 5.71 -18.27 -1.93
C LEU A 70 6.71 -18.06 -3.06
N TRP A 71 6.37 -17.24 -4.05
CA TRP A 71 7.28 -16.84 -5.11
C TRP A 71 8.58 -16.24 -4.56
N TYR A 72 8.50 -15.33 -3.58
CA TYR A 72 9.67 -14.73 -2.95
C TYR A 72 10.55 -15.76 -2.25
N THR A 73 9.95 -16.67 -1.46
CA THR A 73 10.69 -17.70 -0.72
C THR A 73 11.37 -18.74 -1.62
N GLU A 74 11.00 -18.80 -2.90
CA GLU A 74 11.60 -19.64 -3.92
C GLU A 74 12.82 -19.01 -4.60
N LEU A 75 13.00 -17.70 -4.47
CA LEU A 75 14.13 -17.02 -5.09
C LEU A 75 15.42 -17.33 -4.33
N ASP A 76 16.39 -17.84 -5.06
CA ASP A 76 17.78 -17.81 -4.62
C ASP A 76 18.39 -16.40 -4.84
N PRO A 77 19.58 -16.12 -4.27
CA PRO A 77 20.21 -14.81 -4.43
C PRO A 77 20.49 -14.40 -5.89
N GLU A 78 20.70 -15.35 -6.80
CA GLU A 78 20.93 -15.06 -8.23
C GLU A 78 19.62 -14.65 -8.90
N ALA A 79 18.53 -15.39 -8.66
CA ALA A 79 17.19 -15.07 -9.12
C ALA A 79 16.71 -13.70 -8.61
N ILE A 80 17.01 -13.34 -7.35
CA ILE A 80 16.72 -12.00 -6.83
C ILE A 80 17.40 -10.92 -7.69
N LEU A 81 18.67 -11.12 -8.06
CA LEU A 81 19.40 -10.16 -8.88
C LEU A 81 18.83 -10.05 -10.29
N GLU A 82 18.37 -11.16 -10.88
CA GLU A 82 17.70 -11.16 -12.19
C GLU A 82 16.37 -10.40 -12.13
N VAL A 83 15.53 -10.67 -11.12
CA VAL A 83 14.28 -9.95 -10.91
C VAL A 83 14.56 -8.45 -10.70
N LYS A 84 15.61 -8.10 -9.96
CA LYS A 84 16.03 -6.70 -9.77
C LYS A 84 16.43 -6.01 -11.07
N LYS A 85 17.11 -6.71 -11.98
CA LYS A 85 17.50 -6.18 -13.29
C LYS A 85 16.35 -6.13 -14.30
N SER A 86 15.30 -6.92 -14.11
CA SER A 86 14.13 -6.92 -14.99
C SER A 86 13.38 -5.58 -14.92
N SER A 87 12.75 -5.19 -16.04
CA SER A 87 12.01 -3.94 -16.15
C SER A 87 10.94 -3.81 -15.07
N ASP A 88 10.80 -2.60 -14.54
CA ASP A 88 9.78 -2.32 -13.54
C ASP A 88 8.39 -2.38 -14.16
N SER A 89 7.48 -3.01 -13.45
CA SER A 89 6.09 -3.18 -13.85
C SER A 89 5.19 -3.22 -12.61
N GLU A 90 3.92 -2.93 -12.82
CA GLU A 90 2.90 -3.03 -11.77
C GLU A 90 2.84 -4.44 -11.18
N ALA A 91 2.86 -5.49 -12.02
CA ALA A 91 2.82 -6.87 -11.56
C ALA A 91 4.01 -7.24 -10.66
N LYS A 92 5.22 -6.78 -11.01
CA LYS A 92 6.42 -6.96 -10.18
C LYS A 92 6.27 -6.21 -8.85
N CYS A 93 5.79 -4.96 -8.88
CA CYS A 93 5.55 -4.18 -7.67
C CYS A 93 4.51 -4.85 -6.76
N ARG A 94 3.38 -5.32 -7.34
CA ARG A 94 2.31 -6.02 -6.62
C ARG A 94 2.80 -7.30 -5.93
N ARG A 95 3.67 -8.07 -6.58
CA ARG A 95 4.31 -9.25 -5.98
C ARG A 95 5.20 -8.87 -4.79
N LEU A 96 6.02 -7.83 -4.93
CA LEU A 96 6.88 -7.36 -3.83
C LEU A 96 6.03 -6.90 -2.63
N VAL A 97 4.98 -6.12 -2.88
CA VAL A 97 4.06 -5.65 -1.82
C VAL A 97 3.33 -6.82 -1.16
N GLY A 98 2.78 -7.75 -1.94
CA GLY A 98 2.07 -8.92 -1.41
C GLY A 98 2.99 -9.81 -0.56
N ALA A 99 4.22 -10.05 -1.03
CA ALA A 99 5.21 -10.78 -0.23
C ALA A 99 5.56 -10.04 1.07
N ALA A 100 5.65 -8.71 1.05
CA ALA A 100 5.94 -7.93 2.25
C ALA A 100 4.80 -7.99 3.28
N VAL A 101 3.54 -7.93 2.85
CA VAL A 101 2.36 -8.09 3.72
C VAL A 101 2.47 -9.39 4.52
N ILE A 102 2.73 -10.51 3.84
CA ILE A 102 2.85 -11.80 4.52
C ILE A 102 4.08 -11.86 5.44
N ASN A 103 5.21 -11.27 5.04
CA ASN A 103 6.39 -11.24 5.92
C ASN A 103 6.12 -10.46 7.21
N PHE A 104 5.41 -9.32 7.17
CA PHE A 104 4.99 -8.63 8.39
C PHE A 104 4.06 -9.47 9.26
N LEU A 105 3.10 -10.19 8.66
CA LEU A 105 2.19 -11.07 9.40
C LEU A 105 2.91 -12.19 10.17
N TYR A 106 4.10 -12.60 9.71
CA TYR A 106 4.93 -13.62 10.35
C TYR A 106 6.19 -13.04 11.02
N GLU A 107 6.17 -11.75 11.36
CA GLU A 107 7.22 -11.07 12.14
C GLU A 107 8.61 -11.09 11.46
N ASN A 108 8.65 -11.23 10.13
CA ASN A 108 9.87 -11.11 9.34
C ASN A 108 10.05 -9.68 8.82
N ASP A 109 10.21 -8.74 9.76
CA ASP A 109 10.23 -7.31 9.48
C ASP A 109 11.36 -6.90 8.54
N GLU A 110 12.54 -7.52 8.64
CA GLU A 110 13.69 -7.15 7.80
C GLU A 110 13.40 -7.39 6.31
N ASP A 111 12.92 -8.59 5.97
CA ASP A 111 12.55 -8.93 4.59
C ASP A 111 11.35 -8.12 4.12
N ALA A 112 10.35 -7.90 4.99
CA ALA A 112 9.18 -7.09 4.66
C ALA A 112 9.57 -5.65 4.28
N ARG A 113 10.43 -5.02 5.11
CA ARG A 113 10.94 -3.66 4.88
C ARG A 113 11.81 -3.58 3.63
N TRP A 114 12.65 -4.59 3.39
CA TRP A 114 13.47 -4.67 2.17
C TRP A 114 12.60 -4.75 0.90
N LEU A 115 11.60 -5.65 0.90
CA LEU A 115 10.65 -5.81 -0.19
C LEU A 115 9.84 -4.54 -0.46
N LEU A 116 9.34 -3.89 0.61
CA LEU A 116 8.62 -2.62 0.47
C LEU A 116 9.51 -1.51 -0.05
N ASN A 117 10.73 -1.35 0.46
CA ASN A 117 11.65 -0.34 -0.06
C ASN A 117 11.86 -0.50 -1.56
N TRP A 118 12.05 -1.74 -2.02
CA TRP A 118 12.19 -2.01 -3.43
C TRP A 118 10.90 -1.68 -4.21
N ALA A 119 9.72 -2.08 -3.72
CA ALA A 119 8.45 -1.71 -4.33
C ALA A 119 8.28 -0.18 -4.43
N TYR A 120 8.61 0.55 -3.39
CA TYR A 120 8.55 2.00 -3.36
C TYR A 120 9.56 2.66 -4.30
N GLU A 121 10.79 2.14 -4.42
CA GLU A 121 11.78 2.65 -5.40
C GLU A 121 11.25 2.56 -6.85
N MET A 122 10.48 1.50 -7.17
CA MET A 122 9.82 1.35 -8.46
C MET A 122 8.67 2.35 -8.65
N LEU A 123 7.92 2.62 -7.58
CA LEU A 123 6.81 3.57 -7.59
C LEU A 123 7.27 5.03 -7.61
N GLU A 124 8.42 5.34 -7.04
CA GLU A 124 8.96 6.70 -6.96
C GLU A 124 9.84 7.05 -8.15
N THR A 125 10.15 6.07 -9.01
CA THR A 125 10.98 6.27 -10.18
C THR A 125 10.34 7.26 -11.17
N ASP A 126 11.09 8.30 -11.53
CA ASP A 126 10.64 9.31 -12.48
C ASP A 126 10.38 8.73 -13.88
N ALA A 127 11.12 7.70 -14.27
CA ALA A 127 11.00 7.06 -15.58
C ALA A 127 9.88 6.00 -15.66
N ARG A 128 8.96 5.97 -14.69
CA ARG A 128 7.89 4.96 -14.63
C ARG A 128 6.97 5.10 -15.85
N THR A 129 6.77 3.99 -16.57
CA THR A 129 5.93 3.92 -17.78
C THR A 129 4.52 3.38 -17.52
N TRP A 130 4.18 3.19 -16.24
CA TRP A 130 2.92 2.61 -15.79
C TRP A 130 2.33 3.43 -14.62
N THR A 131 1.01 3.37 -14.46
CA THR A 131 0.27 3.97 -13.33
C THR A 131 -0.15 2.85 -12.39
N PRO A 132 0.00 2.99 -11.07
CA PRO A 132 -0.47 1.98 -10.14
C PRO A 132 -2.01 1.85 -10.22
N GLY A 133 -2.50 0.65 -10.50
CA GLY A 133 -3.92 0.34 -10.44
C GLY A 133 -4.44 0.23 -9.01
N ALA A 134 -5.76 0.15 -8.89
CA ALA A 134 -6.44 0.14 -7.60
C ALA A 134 -5.98 -1.01 -6.69
N ASP A 135 -5.80 -2.21 -7.25
CA ASP A 135 -5.39 -3.39 -6.49
C ASP A 135 -4.01 -3.23 -5.84
N LEU A 136 -3.08 -2.54 -6.50
CA LEU A 136 -1.76 -2.24 -5.95
C LEU A 136 -1.85 -1.20 -4.83
N LEU A 137 -2.65 -0.14 -5.02
CA LEU A 137 -2.86 0.88 -3.99
C LEU A 137 -3.46 0.26 -2.71
N VAL A 138 -4.48 -0.58 -2.86
CA VAL A 138 -5.10 -1.33 -1.75
C VAL A 138 -4.11 -2.25 -1.07
N ALA A 139 -3.24 -2.92 -1.83
CA ALA A 139 -2.18 -3.73 -1.26
C ALA A 139 -1.16 -2.92 -0.45
N LEU A 140 -0.79 -1.73 -0.91
CA LEU A 140 0.09 -0.83 -0.18
C LEU A 140 -0.51 -0.41 1.16
N THR A 141 -1.83 -0.19 1.23
CA THR A 141 -2.53 0.09 2.50
C THR A 141 -2.37 -1.06 3.48
N ARG A 142 -2.58 -2.30 3.02
CA ARG A 142 -2.48 -3.51 3.84
C ARG A 142 -1.04 -3.84 4.24
N ALA A 143 -0.05 -3.32 3.51
CA ALA A 143 1.37 -3.51 3.84
C ALA A 143 1.91 -2.45 4.83
N VAL A 144 1.11 -1.43 5.13
CA VAL A 144 1.45 -0.35 6.06
C VAL A 144 0.45 -0.27 7.24
N PRO A 145 -0.04 -1.37 7.87
CA PRO A 145 -0.86 -1.24 9.06
C PRO A 145 0.03 -1.00 10.30
N ASP A 146 -0.43 -0.13 11.19
CA ASP A 146 -0.01 0.06 12.59
C ASP A 146 1.49 0.04 12.91
N MET A 147 2.36 0.53 12.01
CA MET A 147 3.70 1.01 12.43
C MET A 147 3.63 2.26 13.35
N HIS A 148 2.45 2.62 13.85
CA HIS A 148 2.21 3.72 14.78
C HIS A 148 2.54 3.37 16.24
N ASP A 149 2.60 2.09 16.61
CA ASP A 149 2.83 1.70 18.01
C ASP A 149 4.32 1.66 18.41
N GLY A 150 5.23 1.91 17.45
CA GLY A 150 6.65 2.10 17.71
C GLY A 150 7.11 3.51 17.32
N PRO A 151 8.04 4.14 18.06
CA PRO A 151 8.71 5.37 17.62
C PRO A 151 9.68 5.13 16.44
N ASP A 152 9.46 4.08 15.63
CA ASP A 152 10.33 3.72 14.53
C ASP A 152 10.16 4.75 13.40
N GLU A 153 11.19 5.57 13.21
CA GLU A 153 11.33 6.56 12.13
C GLU A 153 11.03 5.94 10.75
N TYR A 154 11.28 4.64 10.61
CA TYR A 154 11.02 3.89 9.39
C TYR A 154 9.52 3.81 9.07
N GLY A 155 8.66 3.56 10.07
CA GLY A 155 7.21 3.47 9.87
C GLY A 155 6.58 4.78 9.44
N VAL A 156 7.02 5.89 10.05
CA VAL A 156 6.63 7.25 9.66
C VAL A 156 7.04 7.53 8.22
N THR A 157 8.25 7.11 7.83
CA THR A 157 8.76 7.29 6.46
C THR A 157 7.93 6.52 5.45
N LEU A 158 7.64 5.24 5.70
CA LEU A 158 6.84 4.44 4.79
C LEU A 158 5.42 4.97 4.66
N HIS A 159 4.75 5.33 5.76
CA HIS A 159 3.42 5.93 5.71
C HIS A 159 3.39 7.23 4.89
N GLY A 160 4.42 8.09 5.04
CA GLY A 160 4.59 9.28 4.20
C GLY A 160 4.66 8.93 2.71
N ARG A 161 5.52 7.97 2.34
CA ARG A 161 5.66 7.50 0.95
C ARG A 161 4.36 6.92 0.40
N SER A 162 3.66 6.08 1.15
CA SER A 162 2.37 5.51 0.72
C SER A 162 1.37 6.61 0.44
N ARG A 163 1.18 7.54 1.38
CA ARG A 163 0.25 8.66 1.23
C ARG A 163 0.57 9.46 -0.03
N ASP A 164 1.84 9.75 -0.25
CA ASP A 164 2.31 10.54 -1.37
C ASP A 164 2.06 9.82 -2.72
N ILE A 165 2.28 8.49 -2.79
CA ILE A 165 1.90 7.65 -3.95
C ILE A 165 0.38 7.62 -4.18
N TRP A 166 -0.40 7.52 -3.10
CA TRP A 166 -1.86 7.56 -3.16
C TRP A 166 -2.37 8.89 -3.71
N CYS A 167 -1.79 10.02 -3.27
CA CYS A 167 -2.14 11.34 -3.79
C CYS A 167 -1.82 11.45 -5.28
N ASP A 168 -0.64 10.99 -5.70
CA ASP A 168 -0.23 11.01 -7.11
C ASP A 168 -1.17 10.15 -7.98
N ALA A 169 -1.52 8.96 -7.52
CA ALA A 169 -2.41 8.06 -8.25
C ALA A 169 -3.84 8.62 -8.32
N LEU A 170 -4.37 9.16 -7.22
CA LEU A 170 -5.68 9.80 -7.18
C LEU A 170 -5.72 11.13 -7.96
N ALA A 171 -4.56 11.74 -8.22
CA ALA A 171 -4.38 12.89 -9.11
C ALA A 171 -4.15 12.49 -10.58
N ASP A 172 -4.29 11.21 -10.94
CA ASP A 172 -4.43 10.79 -12.33
C ASP A 172 -5.93 10.73 -12.68
N PRO A 173 -6.40 11.46 -13.71
CA PRO A 173 -7.81 11.45 -14.09
C PRO A 173 -8.30 10.09 -14.61
N THR A 174 -7.40 9.15 -14.89
CA THR A 174 -7.74 7.78 -15.28
C THR A 174 -8.00 6.86 -14.08
N THR A 175 -7.61 7.28 -12.87
CA THR A 175 -7.86 6.54 -11.64
C THR A 175 -9.30 6.76 -11.19
N ASP A 176 -9.99 5.67 -10.88
CA ASP A 176 -11.35 5.69 -10.33
C ASP A 176 -11.30 5.78 -8.79
N PRO A 177 -11.53 6.95 -8.18
CA PRO A 177 -11.48 7.11 -6.73
C PRO A 177 -12.61 6.34 -6.02
N ILE A 178 -13.74 6.07 -6.69
CA ILE A 178 -14.87 5.34 -6.10
C ILE A 178 -14.53 3.86 -5.94
N ALA A 179 -13.80 3.28 -6.89
CA ALA A 179 -13.30 1.90 -6.77
C ALA A 179 -12.40 1.71 -5.55
N LEU A 180 -11.68 2.76 -5.14
CA LEU A 180 -10.79 2.75 -3.98
C LEU A 180 -11.54 2.89 -2.66
N VAL A 181 -12.65 3.65 -2.62
CA VAL A 181 -13.50 3.78 -1.42
C VAL A 181 -13.93 2.42 -0.89
N ALA A 182 -14.37 1.53 -1.78
CA ALA A 182 -14.87 0.20 -1.41
C ALA A 182 -13.79 -0.74 -0.84
N ALA A 183 -12.51 -0.39 -0.99
CA ALA A 183 -11.39 -1.21 -0.56
C ALA A 183 -10.63 -0.62 0.63
N LEU A 184 -11.10 0.50 1.20
CA LEU A 184 -10.41 1.31 2.20
C LEU A 184 -11.12 1.37 3.56
N ASP A 185 -11.91 0.36 3.91
CA ASP A 185 -12.79 0.37 5.10
C ASP A 185 -12.07 0.74 6.41
N ASP A 186 -10.80 0.36 6.57
CA ASP A 186 -10.05 0.50 7.83
C ASP A 186 -9.03 1.65 7.88
N SER A 187 -8.90 2.47 6.82
CA SER A 187 -7.94 3.58 6.79
C SER A 187 -8.62 4.93 6.68
N PRO A 188 -8.94 5.59 7.81
CA PRO A 188 -9.61 6.90 7.82
C PRO A 188 -8.93 7.95 6.93
N LEU A 189 -7.60 8.01 6.93
CA LEU A 189 -6.86 8.98 6.13
C LEU A 189 -7.00 8.72 4.63
N LEU A 190 -6.78 7.47 4.19
CA LEU A 190 -6.87 7.13 2.77
C LEU A 190 -8.30 7.21 2.27
N LEU A 191 -9.27 6.83 3.10
CA LEU A 191 -10.69 6.97 2.80
C LEU A 191 -11.07 8.45 2.66
N ALA A 192 -10.53 9.34 3.50
CA ALA A 192 -10.70 10.78 3.35
C ALA A 192 -10.14 11.31 2.03
N LEU A 193 -8.96 10.83 1.61
CA LEU A 193 -8.37 11.17 0.31
C LEU A 193 -9.24 10.67 -0.84
N ALA A 194 -9.67 9.41 -0.81
CA ALA A 194 -10.55 8.83 -1.83
C ALA A 194 -11.87 9.63 -1.95
N TYR A 195 -12.49 10.02 -0.82
CA TYR A 195 -13.66 10.89 -0.84
C TYR A 195 -13.37 12.29 -1.38
N PHE A 196 -12.25 12.91 -0.99
CA PHE A 196 -11.85 14.22 -1.51
C PHE A 196 -11.74 14.21 -3.03
N TYR A 197 -11.06 13.21 -3.61
CA TYR A 197 -10.94 13.08 -5.06
C TYR A 197 -12.26 12.66 -5.74
N THR A 198 -13.10 11.87 -5.06
CA THR A 198 -14.48 11.57 -5.51
C THR A 198 -15.30 12.86 -5.63
N LEU A 199 -15.20 13.79 -4.66
CA LEU A 199 -15.89 15.09 -4.70
C LEU A 199 -15.39 16.02 -5.82
N ARG A 200 -14.26 15.72 -6.45
CA ARG A 200 -13.77 16.45 -7.63
C ARG A 200 -14.32 15.88 -8.93
N LEU A 201 -14.96 14.71 -8.89
CA LEU A 201 -15.83 14.23 -9.96
C LEU A 201 -17.14 15.04 -9.96
N SER A 202 -17.99 14.85 -10.97
CA SER A 202 -19.27 15.57 -11.03
C SER A 202 -20.28 15.06 -10.02
N ASP A 203 -21.16 15.95 -9.54
CA ASP A 203 -22.26 15.63 -8.61
C ASP A 203 -23.16 14.49 -9.16
N ASP A 204 -23.37 14.46 -10.48
CA ASP A 204 -24.18 13.43 -11.16
C ASP A 204 -23.57 12.02 -11.04
N ILE A 205 -22.23 11.91 -11.08
CA ILE A 205 -21.53 10.62 -10.91
C ILE A 205 -21.73 10.11 -9.49
N ILE A 206 -21.61 10.98 -8.49
CA ILE A 206 -21.73 10.61 -7.07
C ILE A 206 -23.14 10.12 -6.73
N ALA A 207 -24.16 10.80 -7.25
CA ALA A 207 -25.55 10.42 -6.99
C ALA A 207 -25.94 9.08 -7.64
N GLY A 208 -25.41 8.80 -8.84
CA GLY A 208 -25.77 7.64 -9.65
C GLY A 208 -24.93 6.39 -9.42
N ASP A 209 -23.74 6.49 -8.83
CA ASP A 209 -22.84 5.35 -8.70
C ASP A 209 -23.31 4.36 -7.61
N SER A 210 -23.64 3.13 -8.01
CA SER A 210 -24.15 2.09 -7.11
C SER A 210 -23.12 1.52 -6.14
N ARG A 211 -21.82 1.77 -6.37
CA ARG A 211 -20.72 1.27 -5.52
C ARG A 211 -20.60 2.03 -4.21
N LEU A 212 -21.07 3.27 -4.18
CA LEU A 212 -21.14 4.05 -2.96
C LEU A 212 -22.28 3.54 -2.08
N THR A 213 -22.02 3.32 -0.79
CA THR A 213 -23.05 2.96 0.19
C THR A 213 -23.85 4.19 0.64
N GLY A 214 -24.93 3.98 1.40
CA GLY A 214 -25.65 5.10 2.03
C GLY A 214 -24.76 5.89 3.01
N LEU A 215 -23.83 5.21 3.67
CA LEU A 215 -22.86 5.82 4.58
C LEU A 215 -21.84 6.67 3.81
N ASP A 216 -21.29 6.15 2.71
CA ASP A 216 -20.34 6.90 1.87
C ASP A 216 -20.96 8.18 1.34
N ARG A 217 -22.21 8.12 0.85
CA ARG A 217 -22.93 9.32 0.38
C ARG A 217 -23.10 10.35 1.50
N ARG A 218 -23.41 9.91 2.73
CA ARG A 218 -23.50 10.81 3.88
C ARG A 218 -22.15 11.48 4.17
N ARG A 219 -21.06 10.71 4.21
CA ARG A 219 -19.71 11.22 4.42
C ARG A 219 -19.28 12.20 3.32
N LEU A 220 -19.57 11.89 2.06
CA LEU A 220 -19.32 12.77 0.90
C LEU A 220 -20.09 14.08 1.02
N MET A 221 -21.37 14.05 1.41
CA MET A 221 -22.16 15.27 1.64
C MET A 221 -21.57 16.15 2.76
N LEU A 222 -21.15 15.55 3.87
CA LEU A 222 -20.52 16.26 4.98
C LEU A 222 -19.18 16.89 4.56
N GLY A 223 -18.33 16.11 3.90
CA GLY A 223 -17.06 16.57 3.36
C GLY A 223 -17.25 17.69 2.35
N MET A 224 -18.23 17.56 1.46
CA MET A 224 -18.56 18.59 0.47
C MET A 224 -18.96 19.91 1.14
N TRP A 225 -19.83 19.87 2.15
CA TRP A 225 -20.22 21.07 2.89
C TRP A 225 -19.01 21.73 3.55
N SER A 226 -18.24 20.96 4.32
CA SER A 226 -17.10 21.49 5.07
C SER A 226 -16.02 22.08 4.15
N LEU A 227 -15.70 21.39 3.06
CA LEU A 227 -14.70 21.87 2.09
C LEU A 227 -15.20 23.09 1.27
N ARG A 228 -16.52 23.27 1.10
CA ARG A 228 -17.10 24.48 0.46
C ARG A 228 -17.04 25.70 1.37
N GLU A 229 -17.27 25.53 2.67
CA GLU A 229 -17.14 26.60 3.68
C GLU A 229 -15.71 27.14 3.73
N GLU A 230 -14.72 26.25 3.65
CA GLU A 230 -13.29 26.59 3.60
C GLU A 230 -12.83 27.11 2.22
N GLY A 231 -13.70 27.13 1.22
CA GLY A 231 -13.38 27.59 -0.13
C GLY A 231 -12.51 26.64 -0.97
N ILE A 232 -12.27 25.40 -0.51
CA ILE A 232 -11.40 24.41 -1.17
C ILE A 232 -12.06 23.84 -2.44
N LEU A 233 -13.37 23.56 -2.40
CA LEU A 233 -14.15 22.99 -3.52
C LEU A 233 -14.67 24.03 -4.52
N ARG A 234 -14.33 25.31 -4.40
CA ARG A 234 -14.83 26.36 -5.32
C ARG A 234 -14.15 26.25 -6.69
N SER A 235 -14.84 25.60 -7.63
CA SER A 235 -14.71 25.79 -9.09
C SER A 235 -13.30 25.64 -9.67
N ALA A 236 -12.50 24.72 -9.16
CA ALA A 236 -11.22 24.45 -9.79
C ALA A 236 -11.39 23.39 -10.88
N PRO A 237 -10.76 23.57 -12.05
CA PRO A 237 -10.53 22.44 -12.94
C PRO A 237 -9.86 21.30 -12.14
N TRP A 238 -10.00 20.07 -12.65
CA TRP A 238 -9.17 18.94 -12.22
C TRP A 238 -7.73 19.45 -11.99
N PRO A 239 -7.07 19.11 -10.86
CA PRO A 239 -5.71 19.58 -10.64
C PRO A 239 -4.93 19.18 -11.89
N GLU A 240 -4.18 20.10 -12.49
CA GLU A 240 -3.28 19.67 -13.56
C GLU A 240 -2.44 18.53 -12.93
N PRO A 241 -2.44 17.32 -13.54
CA PRO A 241 -1.70 16.19 -12.99
C PRO A 241 -0.31 16.71 -12.70
N CYS A 242 0.14 16.63 -11.43
CA CYS A 242 1.29 17.37 -10.90
C CYS A 242 2.38 17.47 -11.96
N ARG A 243 2.37 18.55 -12.76
CA ARG A 243 3.30 18.67 -13.86
C ARG A 243 4.63 18.83 -13.16
N ARG A 244 5.49 17.83 -13.30
CA ARG A 244 6.87 17.88 -12.81
C ARG A 244 7.50 19.12 -13.42
N SER A 245 7.43 20.23 -12.67
CA SER A 245 7.88 21.52 -13.15
C SER A 245 9.36 21.40 -13.48
N PRO A 246 9.86 21.98 -14.58
CA PRO A 246 11.30 22.18 -14.72
C PRO A 246 11.75 22.98 -13.49
N GLN A 247 12.72 22.45 -12.76
CA GLN A 247 13.11 22.95 -11.44
C GLN A 247 13.65 24.39 -11.51
N PRO A 248 13.32 25.27 -10.54
CA PRO A 248 14.24 26.34 -10.17
C PRO A 248 15.36 25.74 -9.30
N TYR A 249 16.60 25.97 -9.70
CA TYR A 249 17.79 25.66 -8.90
C TYR A 249 17.81 26.56 -7.66
N ILE A 250 17.53 26.01 -6.47
CA ILE A 250 17.60 26.75 -5.20
C ILE A 250 18.64 26.08 -4.30
N ARG A 251 19.68 26.84 -3.93
CA ARG A 251 20.74 26.41 -3.00
C ARG A 251 20.17 26.20 -1.60
N GLN A 252 20.64 25.16 -0.93
CA GLN A 252 20.42 24.88 0.49
C GLN A 252 20.69 26.11 1.38
N GLY A 253 19.79 26.40 2.31
CA GLY A 253 19.96 27.39 3.37
C GLY A 253 18.89 27.25 4.44
N ASP A 254 19.25 27.62 5.67
CA ASP A 254 18.31 27.67 6.80
C ASP A 254 17.26 28.78 6.58
N ILE A 255 15.98 28.44 6.73
CA ILE A 255 14.90 29.42 6.68
C ILE A 255 14.42 29.68 8.11
N TYR A 256 14.44 30.95 8.50
CA TYR A 256 13.85 31.41 9.75
C TYR A 256 12.39 31.79 9.48
N LEU A 257 11.46 31.07 10.09
CA LEU A 257 10.04 31.44 10.07
C LEU A 257 9.75 32.29 11.29
N VAL A 258 9.22 33.49 11.07
CA VAL A 258 8.79 34.38 12.14
C VAL A 258 7.31 34.16 12.37
N ASP A 259 6.93 33.70 13.55
CA ASP A 259 5.51 33.53 13.88
C ASP A 259 4.79 34.88 14.04
N ARG A 260 3.46 34.85 14.16
CA ARG A 260 2.63 36.06 14.33
C ARG A 260 2.92 36.87 15.61
N TRP A 261 3.79 36.36 16.48
CA TRP A 261 4.25 37.02 17.71
C TRP A 261 5.72 37.47 17.63
N GLY A 262 6.34 37.38 16.45
CA GLY A 262 7.71 37.85 16.23
C GLY A 262 8.78 36.87 16.67
N ARG A 263 8.46 35.60 16.98
CA ARG A 263 9.47 34.59 17.34
C ARG A 263 10.02 33.91 16.10
N CYS A 264 11.35 33.94 15.95
CA CYS A 264 12.06 33.22 14.89
C CYS A 264 12.21 31.75 15.27
N HIS A 265 11.60 30.87 14.49
CA HIS A 265 11.81 29.42 14.55
C HIS A 265 12.75 29.02 13.42
N LEU A 266 13.87 28.40 13.77
CA LEU A 266 14.75 27.76 12.79
C LEU A 266 14.06 26.51 12.28
N LYS A 267 13.53 26.54 11.06
CA LYS A 267 13.03 25.33 10.41
C LYS A 267 14.08 24.91 9.39
N LYS A 268 14.71 23.74 9.59
CA LYS A 268 15.56 23.14 8.57
C LYS A 268 14.71 22.94 7.33
N TYR A 269 14.90 23.80 6.34
CA TYR A 269 14.20 23.70 5.07
C TYR A 269 14.94 22.64 4.25
N TYR A 270 14.39 21.43 4.25
CA TYR A 270 14.75 20.46 3.23
C TYR A 270 14.05 20.92 1.95
N PRO A 271 14.78 21.38 0.91
CA PRO A 271 14.13 21.66 -0.36
C PRO A 271 13.37 20.40 -0.78
N PRO A 272 12.13 20.53 -1.28
CA PRO A 272 11.39 19.38 -1.73
C PRO A 272 12.26 18.64 -2.75
N ARG A 273 12.56 17.36 -2.48
CA ARG A 273 13.43 16.59 -3.36
C ARG A 273 12.79 16.56 -4.76
N PRO A 274 13.57 16.52 -5.85
CA PRO A 274 13.05 16.49 -7.23
C PRO A 274 11.93 15.47 -7.47
N TRP A 275 11.99 14.37 -6.73
CA TRP A 275 11.12 13.21 -6.78
C TRP A 275 10.06 13.16 -5.65
N GLN A 276 9.89 14.23 -4.86
CA GLN A 276 8.81 14.23 -3.86
C GLN A 276 7.47 14.25 -4.60
N PRO A 277 6.62 13.22 -4.41
CA PRO A 277 5.26 13.26 -4.90
C PRO A 277 4.59 14.47 -4.27
N ARG A 278 4.02 15.34 -5.10
CA ARG A 278 3.45 16.59 -4.61
C ARG A 278 2.03 16.26 -4.16
N VAL A 279 1.88 16.10 -2.84
CA VAL A 279 0.57 16.27 -2.20
C VAL A 279 -0.08 17.51 -2.81
N ASP A 280 -1.29 17.35 -3.37
CA ASP A 280 -2.04 18.47 -3.97
C ASP A 280 -1.92 19.66 -3.01
N PRO A 281 -1.41 20.83 -3.45
CA PRO A 281 -1.20 21.97 -2.55
C PRO A 281 -2.45 22.34 -1.77
N ARG A 282 -3.65 22.02 -2.25
CA ARG A 282 -4.93 22.25 -1.57
C ARG A 282 -5.25 21.20 -0.52
N VAL A 283 -4.73 20.00 -0.72
CA VAL A 283 -4.56 19.03 0.35
C VAL A 283 -3.59 19.72 1.31
N GLY A 284 -2.31 19.89 0.98
CA GLY A 284 -1.24 20.43 1.85
C GLY A 284 -1.53 21.72 2.66
N ASP A 285 -2.08 22.76 2.03
CA ASP A 285 -2.37 24.06 2.67
C ASP A 285 -3.50 23.96 3.71
N GLY A 286 -4.46 23.06 3.48
CA GLY A 286 -5.53 22.72 4.43
C GLY A 286 -5.08 21.84 5.61
N PHE A 287 -3.91 21.18 5.53
CA PHE A 287 -3.33 20.36 6.62
C PHE A 287 -2.41 21.14 7.55
N SER A 288 -2.10 22.40 7.26
CA SER A 288 -1.01 23.10 7.97
C SER A 288 -1.33 23.46 9.43
N ASN A 289 -2.60 23.37 9.88
CA ASN A 289 -2.96 23.69 11.28
C ASN A 289 -3.98 22.76 11.97
N ASP A 290 -4.69 21.87 11.28
CA ASP A 290 -5.63 20.93 11.95
C ASP A 290 -5.60 19.54 11.31
N TYR A 291 -5.02 18.60 12.05
CA TYR A 291 -4.96 17.17 11.70
C TYR A 291 -6.35 16.54 11.78
N ASN A 292 -7.14 16.59 10.71
CA ASN A 292 -7.95 15.44 10.27
C ASN A 292 -8.75 15.77 9.00
N LEU A 293 -8.21 15.48 7.81
CA LEU A 293 -9.04 15.45 6.59
C LEU A 293 -10.24 14.52 6.81
N TRP A 294 -10.03 13.41 7.51
CA TRP A 294 -11.09 12.50 7.90
C TRP A 294 -12.21 13.16 8.73
N ALA A 295 -11.89 14.12 9.61
CA ALA A 295 -12.91 14.82 10.41
C ALA A 295 -13.87 15.66 9.55
N ARG A 296 -13.49 16.00 8.31
CA ARG A 296 -14.38 16.65 7.36
C ARG A 296 -15.45 15.68 6.82
N PHE A 297 -15.12 14.39 6.79
CA PHE A 297 -16.00 13.33 6.28
C PHE A 297 -16.66 12.52 7.41
N SER A 298 -16.17 12.61 8.64
CA SER A 298 -16.72 11.89 9.79
C SER A 298 -17.74 12.73 10.56
N THR A 299 -18.68 12.06 11.24
CA THR A 299 -19.91 12.62 11.82
C THR A 299 -19.69 13.44 13.10
N GLY A 300 -18.51 14.02 13.31
CA GLY A 300 -18.10 14.67 14.56
C GLY A 300 -19.11 15.66 15.18
N PRO A 301 -19.99 16.33 14.42
CA PRO A 301 -21.10 17.11 14.99
C PRO A 301 -22.53 16.71 14.56
N TRP A 302 -22.73 15.65 13.76
CA TRP A 302 -24.04 15.29 13.16
C TRP A 302 -24.51 13.86 13.47
N SER A 303 -23.99 13.23 14.53
CA SER A 303 -24.68 12.06 15.11
C SER A 303 -26.02 12.54 15.68
N LEU A 304 -27.03 12.61 14.81
CA LEU A 304 -28.38 12.36 15.28
C LEU A 304 -28.33 10.93 15.82
N GLU A 305 -28.36 10.82 17.14
CA GLU A 305 -28.65 9.59 17.85
C GLU A 305 -29.88 8.94 17.19
N ASP A 306 -29.68 7.75 16.62
CA ASP A 306 -30.74 6.77 16.38
C ASP A 306 -30.50 5.62 17.36
#